data_AF-A0AAW7P0D0-F1
#
_entry.id   AF-A0AAW7P0D0-F1
#
_cell.length_a   1.000
_cell.length_b   1.000
_cell.length_c   1.000
_cell.angle_alpha   90.00
_cell.angle_beta   90.00
_cell.angle_gamma   90.00
#
_symmetry.space_group_name_H-M   'P 1'
#
loop_
_entity.id
_entity.type
_entity.pdbx_description
1 polymer ?
#
loop_
_entity_poly.entity_id
_entity_poly.type
_entity_poly.pdbx_seq_one_letter_code
_entity_poly.pdbx_strand_id
1 'polypeptide(L)' 'MRKKEDKYDFRAFGLAIKEARLKRGLTREQVGALIEIDPRYLTNIENKGQHPSIQVLYDLVSLLHVSVDEFFLP' A
#
# COMPACT_ATOMS: atom_id res chain seq x y z
N MET A 1 -18.09 6.15 16.57
CA MET A 1 -16.77 5.69 16.09
C MET A 1 -16.93 4.27 15.59
N ARG A 2 -16.37 3.91 14.42
CA ARG A 2 -16.35 2.50 13.95
C ARG A 2 -15.56 1.64 14.94
N LYS A 3 -16.02 0.42 15.20
CA LYS A 3 -15.29 -0.53 16.05
C LYS A 3 -14.10 -1.09 15.28
N LYS A 4 -13.13 -1.67 16.00
CA LYS A 4 -11.92 -2.25 15.38
C LYS A 4 -12.28 -3.38 14.41
N GLU A 5 -13.33 -4.15 14.71
CA GLU A 5 -13.90 -5.20 13.85
C GLU A 5 -14.54 -4.68 12.54
N ASP A 6 -14.93 -3.40 12.46
CA ASP A 6 -15.52 -2.80 11.25
C ASP A 6 -14.46 -2.23 10.29
N LYS A 7 -13.18 -2.31 10.66
CA LYS A 7 -12.08 -1.74 9.88
C LYS A 7 -11.51 -2.82 8.97
N TYR A 8 -11.53 -2.54 7.67
CA TYR A 8 -10.90 -3.39 6.66
C TYR A 8 -9.44 -3.69 7.04
N ASP A 9 -9.04 -4.96 6.93
CA ASP A 9 -7.67 -5.38 7.24
C ASP A 9 -6.74 -5.17 6.04
N PHE A 10 -5.92 -4.13 6.09
CA PHE A 10 -5.03 -3.75 5.00
C PHE A 10 -3.79 -4.63 4.85
N ARG A 11 -3.57 -5.64 5.70
CA ARG A 11 -2.33 -6.44 5.71
C ARG A 11 -2.11 -7.22 4.42
N ALA A 12 -3.15 -7.87 3.89
CA ALA A 12 -3.05 -8.64 2.65
C ALA A 12 -2.68 -7.73 1.47
N PHE A 13 -3.32 -6.57 1.39
CA PHE A 13 -3.06 -5.61 0.33
C PHE A 13 -1.69 -4.92 0.48
N GLY A 14 -1.26 -4.61 1.71
CA GLY A 14 0.09 -4.13 2.00
C GLY A 14 1.17 -5.11 1.54
N LEU A 15 0.94 -6.42 1.71
CA LEU A 15 1.84 -7.45 1.19
C LEU A 15 1.88 -7.45 -0.34
N ALA A 16 0.75 -7.34 -1.02
CA ALA A 16 0.71 -7.27 -2.49
C ALA A 16 1.47 -6.04 -3.04
N ILE A 17 1.34 -4.88 -2.37
CA ILE A 17 2.13 -3.67 -2.68
C ILE A 17 3.63 -3.96 -2.55
N LYS A 18 4.04 -4.62 -1.45
CA LYS A 18 5.44 -5.01 -1.21
C LYS A 18 5.98 -5.93 -2.30
N GLU A 19 5.21 -6.95 -2.68
CA GLU A 19 5.59 -7.91 -3.71
C GLU A 19 5.70 -7.25 -5.09
N ALA A 20 4.73 -6.40 -5.46
CA ALA A 20 4.76 -5.67 -6.71
C ALA A 20 5.95 -4.70 -6.78
N ARG A 21 6.29 -4.02 -5.67
CA ARG A 21 7.48 -3.18 -5.58
C ARG A 21 8.76 -4.00 -5.80
N LEU A 22 8.89 -5.14 -5.13
CA LEU A 22 10.06 -6.02 -5.26
C LEU A 22 10.20 -6.62 -6.66
N LYS A 23 9.08 -7.03 -7.28
CA LYS A 23 9.04 -7.54 -8.67
C LYS A 23 9.54 -6.52 -9.69
N ARG A 24 9.37 -5.23 -9.39
CA ARG A 24 9.89 -4.11 -10.20
C ARG A 24 11.32 -3.69 -9.83
N GLY A 25 11.93 -4.32 -8.83
CA GLY A 25 13.29 -3.97 -8.38
C GLY A 25 13.39 -2.62 -7.69
N LEU A 26 12.27 -2.06 -7.18
CA LEU A 26 12.27 -0.74 -6.55
C LEU A 26 12.55 -0.82 -5.05
N THR A 27 13.37 0.09 -4.53
CA THR A 27 13.53 0.29 -3.09
C THR A 27 12.39 1.14 -2.53
N ARG A 28 12.25 1.19 -1.20
CA ARG A 28 11.23 2.04 -0.57
C ARG A 28 11.56 3.52 -0.72
N GLU A 29 12.84 3.84 -0.75
CA GLU A 29 13.37 5.19 -0.97
C GLU A 29 13.02 5.67 -2.37
N GLN A 30 13.17 4.82 -3.39
CA GLN A 30 12.78 5.14 -4.76
C GLN A 30 11.27 5.36 -4.88
N VAL A 31 10.44 4.47 -4.33
CA VAL A 31 8.98 4.66 -4.34
C VAL A 31 8.60 5.93 -3.58
N GLY A 32 9.16 6.13 -2.38
CA GLY A 32 8.92 7.32 -1.56
C GLY A 32 9.25 8.62 -2.30
N ALA A 33 10.35 8.66 -3.05
CA ALA A 33 10.70 9.81 -3.88
C ALA A 33 9.73 10.01 -5.06
N LEU A 34 9.28 8.92 -5.71
CA LEU A 34 8.39 9.00 -6.88
C LEU A 34 6.98 9.51 -6.56
N ILE A 35 6.48 9.23 -5.35
CA ILE A 35 5.12 9.61 -4.94
C ILE A 35 5.11 10.53 -3.71
N GLU A 36 6.26 11.14 -3.41
CA GLU A 36 6.48 12.15 -2.37
C GLU A 36 6.02 11.72 -0.95
N ILE A 37 6.38 10.49 -0.54
CA ILE A 37 6.11 9.97 0.82
C ILE A 37 7.39 9.54 1.56
N ASP A 38 7.34 9.57 2.89
CA ASP A 38 8.40 9.03 3.75
C ASP A 38 8.50 7.49 3.59
N PRO A 39 9.69 6.91 3.34
CA PRO A 39 9.87 5.46 3.21
C PRO A 39 9.42 4.64 4.44
N ARG A 40 9.41 5.24 5.64
CA ARG A 40 8.86 4.63 6.86
C ARG A 40 7.35 4.49 6.78
N TYR A 41 6.67 5.42 6.12
CA TYR A 41 5.22 5.32 5.90
C TYR A 41 4.91 4.13 5.00
N LEU A 42 5.64 3.99 3.88
CA LEU A 42 5.55 2.83 3.01
C LEU A 42 5.85 1.52 3.77
N THR A 43 6.86 1.52 4.65
CA THR A 43 7.18 0.36 5.49
C THR A 43 6.00 -0.06 6.38
N ASN A 44 5.27 0.89 6.96
CA ASN A 44 4.12 0.59 7.80
C ASN A 44 2.90 0.12 6.98
N ILE A 45 2.70 0.66 5.78
CA ILE A 45 1.66 0.18 4.85
C ILE A 45 1.95 -1.29 4.50
N GLU A 46 3.17 -1.58 4.04
CA GLU A 46 3.56 -2.90 3.58
C GLU A 46 3.56 -3.98 4.67
N ASN A 47 4.00 -3.64 5.89
CA ASN A 47 4.28 -4.67 6.91
C ASN A 47 3.35 -4.61 8.13
N LYS A 48 2.67 -3.48 8.39
CA LYS A 48 1.83 -3.30 9.58
C LYS A 48 0.34 -3.10 9.26
N GLY A 49 -0.03 -3.11 7.98
CA GLY A 49 -1.41 -2.84 7.55
C GLY A 49 -1.87 -1.42 7.88
N GLN A 50 -0.93 -0.44 7.91
CA GLN A 50 -1.31 0.95 8.07
C GLN A 50 -2.14 1.39 6.85
N HIS A 51 -3.27 2.06 7.09
CA HIS A 51 -4.12 2.55 6.01
C HIS A 51 -3.47 3.78 5.36
N PRO A 52 -3.21 3.74 4.04
CA PRO A 52 -2.83 4.93 3.30
C PRO A 52 -3.98 5.94 3.23
N SER A 53 -3.67 7.21 2.94
CA SER A 53 -4.69 8.14 2.41
C SER A 53 -5.13 7.67 1.02
N ILE A 54 -6.28 8.17 0.54
CA ILE A 54 -6.76 7.80 -0.79
C ILE A 54 -5.78 8.22 -1.90
N GLN A 55 -5.10 9.35 -1.73
CA GLN A 55 -4.06 9.83 -2.64
C GLN A 55 -2.90 8.85 -2.70
N VAL A 56 -2.32 8.49 -1.55
CA VAL A 56 -1.18 7.56 -1.49
C VAL A 56 -1.56 6.17 -1.97
N LEU A 57 -2.80 5.73 -1.70
CA LEU A 57 -3.32 4.50 -2.28
C LEU A 57 -3.31 4.56 -3.81
N TYR A 58 -3.93 5.58 -4.39
CA TYR A 58 -3.99 5.79 -5.84
C TYR A 58 -2.60 5.82 -6.47
N ASP A 59 -1.66 6.55 -5.87
CA ASP A 59 -0.29 6.66 -6.38
C ASP A 59 0.44 5.30 -6.33
N LEU A 60 0.29 4.54 -5.24
CA LEU A 60 0.90 3.21 -5.12
C LEU A 60 0.36 2.21 -6.14
N VAL A 61 -0.97 2.13 -6.31
CA VAL A 61 -1.58 1.14 -7.22
C VAL A 61 -1.33 1.52 -8.68
N SER A 62 -1.32 2.82 -9.00
CA SER A 62 -0.99 3.32 -10.33
C SER A 62 0.48 3.07 -10.65
N LEU A 63 1.39 3.40 -9.72
CA LEU A 63 2.82 3.19 -9.89
C LEU A 63 3.14 1.71 -10.01
N LEU A 64 2.58 0.84 -9.16
CA LEU A 64 2.98 -0.56 -9.05
C LEU A 64 2.10 -1.53 -9.88
N HIS A 65 1.01 -1.04 -10.48
CA HIS A 65 -0.01 -1.83 -11.20
C HIS A 65 -0.56 -2.98 -10.33
N VAL A 66 -0.94 -2.66 -9.10
CA VAL A 66 -1.60 -3.60 -8.19
C VAL A 66 -3.11 -3.48 -8.37
N SER A 67 -3.80 -4.60 -8.56
CA SER A 67 -5.27 -4.62 -8.64
C SER A 67 -5.87 -4.22 -7.30
N VAL A 68 -6.75 -3.23 -7.30
CA VAL A 68 -7.56 -2.86 -6.13
C VAL A 68 -8.74 -3.82 -6.02
N ASP A 69 -9.32 -4.19 -7.16
CA ASP A 69 -10.50 -5.02 -7.26
C ASP A 69 -10.30 -6.39 -6.60
N GLU A 70 -9.11 -6.97 -6.73
CA GLU A 70 -8.74 -8.26 -6.10
C GLU A 70 -8.86 -8.26 -4.56
N PHE A 71 -8.79 -7.09 -3.93
CA PHE A 71 -8.79 -6.95 -2.47
C PHE A 71 -10.09 -6.38 -1.91
N PHE A 72 -10.77 -5.51 -2.67
CA PHE A 72 -11.95 -4.78 -2.17
C PHE A 72 -13.27 -5.25 -2.76
N LEU A 73 -13.27 -6.09 -3.80
CA LEU A 73 -14.47 -6.61 -4.44
C LEU A 73 -14.62 -8.12 -4.19
N PRO A 74 -15.85 -8.64 -4.08
CA PRO A 74 -16.14 -10.06 -3.90
C PRO A 74 -15.95 -10.89 -5.17
#